data_AF-A0A524QCG3-F1
#
_entry.id   AF-A0A524QCG3-F1
#
_cell.length_a   1.000
_cell.length_b   1.000
_cell.length_c   1.000
_cell.angle_alpha   90.00
_cell.angle_beta   90.00
_cell.angle_gamma   90.00
#
_symmetry.space_group_name_H-M   'P 1'
#
loop_
_entity.id
_entity.type
_entity.pdbx_description
1 polymer ?
#
loop_
_entity_poly.entity_id
_entity_poly.type
_entity_poly.pdbx_seq_one_letter_code
_entity_poly.pdbx_strand_id
1 'polypeptide(L)'
;MKRLYTILIITVILAFVSCEDFLEIRPEGTLPTTGTDYSKIDNVFLSASASYAKLRNYGAHVFPYIGAFEIASDNADKGSSPEDNPTMLELDNLTYQAGNGLVNDLWRSYFDIVSGANYSIHQMPLFEEALVNSSDKLYAHQVQGEVKAIRAYAISI
;
A
#
# COMPACT_ATOMS: atom_id res chain seq x y z
N MET A 1 -51.86 39.66 13.21
CA MET A 1 -50.51 39.81 13.81
C MET A 1 -49.86 38.48 14.21
N LYS A 2 -50.52 37.59 14.98
CA LYS A 2 -49.95 36.27 15.36
C LYS A 2 -49.49 35.42 14.16
N ARG A 3 -50.28 35.38 13.07
CA ARG A 3 -49.92 34.65 11.84
C ARG A 3 -48.70 35.23 11.09
N LEU A 4 -48.45 36.54 11.22
CA LEU A 4 -47.27 37.18 10.60
C LEU A 4 -45.97 36.81 11.34
N TYR A 5 -46.04 36.75 12.68
CA TYR A 5 -44.93 36.28 13.51
C TYR A 5 -44.60 34.81 13.24
N THR A 6 -45.62 33.96 13.03
CA THR A 6 -45.41 32.54 12.67
C THR A 6 -44.68 32.39 11.34
N ILE A 7 -45.05 33.20 10.32
CA ILE A 7 -44.38 33.18 9.02
C ILE A 7 -42.92 33.60 9.14
N LEU A 8 -42.64 34.71 9.87
CA LEU A 8 -41.28 35.22 10.07
C LEU A 8 -40.37 34.19 10.75
N ILE A 9 -40.87 33.50 11.78
CA ILE A 9 -40.12 32.47 12.51
C ILE A 9 -39.78 31.28 11.59
N ILE A 10 -40.74 30.85 10.74
CA ILE A 10 -40.51 29.77 9.79
C ILE A 10 -39.44 30.16 8.75
N THR A 11 -39.47 31.41 8.26
CA THR A 11 -38.48 31.90 7.29
C THR A 11 -37.07 31.96 7.90
N VAL A 12 -36.95 32.36 9.16
CA VAL A 12 -35.66 32.36 9.87
C VAL A 12 -35.13 30.94 10.09
N ILE A 13 -35.99 29.98 10.44
CA ILE A 13 -35.59 28.57 10.59
C ILE A 13 -35.10 27.98 9.26
N LEU A 14 -35.77 28.29 8.15
CA LEU A 14 -35.35 27.86 6.82
C LEU A 14 -34.03 28.48 6.35
N ALA A 15 -33.66 29.65 6.87
CA ALA A 15 -32.39 30.31 6.54
C ALA A 15 -31.16 29.64 7.18
N PHE A 16 -31.35 28.76 8.17
CA PHE A 16 -30.28 27.99 8.80
C PHE A 16 -30.13 26.57 8.25
N VAL A 17 -30.93 26.17 7.24
CA VAL A 17 -30.77 24.87 6.57
C VAL A 17 -29.79 25.05 5.41
N SER A 18 -28.51 24.73 5.64
CA SER A 18 -27.49 24.65 4.60
C SER A 18 -27.32 23.21 4.09
N CYS A 19 -27.32 23.01 2.78
CA CYS A 19 -26.94 21.73 2.15
C CYS A 19 -25.42 21.70 1.93
N GLU A 20 -24.65 21.23 2.93
CA GLU A 20 -23.19 21.05 2.77
C GLU A 20 -22.84 19.82 1.92
N ASP A 21 -23.64 18.74 2.01
CA ASP A 21 -23.40 17.47 1.29
C ASP A 21 -23.33 17.60 -0.25
N PHE A 22 -23.92 18.67 -0.83
CA PHE A 22 -23.85 18.95 -2.26
C PHE A 22 -22.48 19.47 -2.71
N LEU A 23 -21.75 20.15 -1.81
CA LEU A 23 -20.43 20.71 -2.09
C LEU A 23 -19.29 19.73 -1.79
N GLU A 24 -19.55 18.70 -0.97
CA GLU A 24 -18.56 17.70 -0.55
C GLU A 24 -18.69 16.38 -1.33
N ILE A 25 -18.57 16.46 -2.67
CA ILE A 25 -18.56 15.25 -3.50
C ILE A 25 -17.19 14.59 -3.40
N ARG A 26 -17.16 13.39 -2.81
CA ARG A 26 -15.96 12.55 -2.77
C ARG A 26 -15.56 12.14 -4.20
N PRO A 27 -14.27 12.25 -4.59
CA PRO A 27 -13.83 11.77 -5.89
C PRO A 27 -14.07 10.26 -6.04
N GLU A 28 -14.61 9.85 -7.19
CA GLU A 28 -14.87 8.44 -7.47
C GLU A 28 -13.58 7.60 -7.38
N GLY A 29 -13.70 6.36 -6.92
CA GLY A 29 -12.56 5.44 -6.80
C GLY A 29 -11.56 5.77 -5.68
N THR A 30 -11.79 6.79 -4.85
CA THR A 30 -10.94 7.05 -3.67
C THR A 30 -11.27 6.10 -2.51
N LEU A 31 -10.44 6.06 -1.47
CA LEU A 31 -10.81 5.47 -0.19
C LEU A 31 -11.53 6.53 0.67
N PRO A 32 -12.36 6.14 1.65
CA PRO A 32 -12.96 7.08 2.59
C PRO A 32 -11.89 7.91 3.31
N THR A 33 -12.09 9.22 3.42
CA THR A 33 -11.21 10.13 4.18
C THR A 33 -11.28 9.89 5.70
N THR A 34 -12.29 9.17 6.17
CA THR A 34 -12.53 8.84 7.58
C THR A 34 -11.64 7.71 8.12
N GLY A 35 -10.75 7.15 7.30
CA GLY A 35 -9.85 6.07 7.68
C GLY A 35 -10.43 4.67 7.44
N THR A 36 -9.71 3.64 7.90
CA THR A 36 -10.10 2.25 7.74
C THR A 36 -11.22 1.87 8.71
N ASP A 37 -12.31 1.32 8.18
CA ASP A 37 -13.38 0.74 9.00
C ASP A 37 -12.97 -0.65 9.50
N TYR A 38 -12.52 -0.73 10.75
CA TYR A 38 -12.04 -1.97 11.36
C TYR A 38 -13.16 -2.98 11.70
N SER A 39 -14.43 -2.58 11.62
CA SER A 39 -15.56 -3.50 11.85
C SER A 39 -15.86 -4.38 10.64
N LYS A 40 -15.32 -4.04 9.45
CA LYS A 40 -15.52 -4.77 8.20
C LYS A 40 -14.40 -5.75 7.94
N ILE A 41 -14.75 -7.03 7.89
CA ILE A 41 -13.81 -8.12 7.64
C ILE A 41 -13.08 -8.00 6.29
N ASP A 42 -13.75 -7.49 5.24
CA ASP A 42 -13.13 -7.30 3.92
C ASP A 42 -11.90 -6.36 3.95
N ASN A 43 -11.87 -5.43 4.90
CA ASN A 43 -10.75 -4.50 5.05
C ASN A 43 -9.50 -5.19 5.64
N VAL A 44 -9.64 -6.34 6.29
CA VAL A 44 -8.50 -7.17 6.71
C VAL A 44 -7.72 -7.65 5.49
N PHE A 45 -8.43 -8.15 4.47
CA PHE A 45 -7.81 -8.61 3.22
C PHE A 45 -7.14 -7.47 2.45
N LEU A 46 -7.74 -6.27 2.44
CA LEU A 46 -7.12 -5.10 1.79
C LEU A 46 -5.73 -4.78 2.35
N SER A 47 -5.54 -4.96 3.65
CA SER A 47 -4.25 -4.78 4.31
C SER A 47 -3.21 -5.80 3.83
N ALA A 48 -3.59 -7.07 3.67
CA ALA A 48 -2.72 -8.12 3.12
C ALA A 48 -2.38 -7.85 1.64
N SER A 49 -3.40 -7.52 0.85
CA SER A 49 -3.29 -7.22 -0.57
C SER A 49 -2.31 -6.07 -0.83
N ALA A 50 -2.34 -5.02 0.00
CA ALA A 50 -1.38 -3.93 -0.06
C ALA A 50 0.08 -4.40 0.14
N SER A 51 0.33 -5.29 1.10
CA SER A 51 1.66 -5.88 1.32
C SER A 51 2.13 -6.72 0.12
N TYR A 52 1.24 -7.53 -0.46
CA TYR A 52 1.54 -8.29 -1.68
C TYR A 52 1.80 -7.39 -2.90
N ALA A 53 1.08 -6.29 -3.03
CA ALA A 53 1.30 -5.34 -4.11
C ALA A 53 2.71 -4.75 -4.04
N LYS A 54 3.23 -4.48 -2.82
CA LYS A 54 4.63 -4.08 -2.61
C LYS A 54 5.61 -5.19 -2.97
N LEU A 55 5.33 -6.43 -2.55
CA LEU A 55 6.17 -7.59 -2.88
C LEU A 55 6.29 -7.80 -4.39
N ARG A 56 5.21 -7.60 -5.14
CA ARG A 56 5.19 -7.76 -6.60
C ARG A 56 5.74 -6.55 -7.37
N ASN A 57 6.32 -5.57 -6.69
CA ASN A 57 6.85 -4.38 -7.37
C ASN A 57 8.03 -4.77 -8.28
N TYR A 58 8.23 -4.02 -9.36
CA TYR A 58 9.25 -4.27 -10.37
C TYR A 58 10.65 -4.46 -9.77
N GLY A 59 11.02 -3.59 -8.81
CA GLY A 59 12.35 -3.66 -8.21
C GLY A 59 12.53 -4.78 -7.20
N ALA A 60 11.49 -5.53 -6.84
CA ALA A 60 11.61 -6.64 -5.90
C ALA A 60 11.99 -7.97 -6.57
N HIS A 61 11.49 -8.25 -7.77
CA HIS A 61 11.64 -9.58 -8.40
C HIS A 61 11.86 -9.58 -9.92
N VAL A 62 12.07 -8.41 -10.52
CA VAL A 62 12.29 -8.30 -11.98
C VAL A 62 13.75 -7.95 -12.24
N PHE A 63 14.06 -6.93 -13.05
CA PHE A 63 15.44 -6.68 -13.47
C PHE A 63 16.38 -6.27 -12.33
N PRO A 64 15.99 -5.47 -11.34
CA PRO A 64 16.87 -5.20 -10.21
C PRO A 64 17.28 -6.47 -9.45
N TYR A 65 16.35 -7.40 -9.25
CA TYR A 65 16.61 -8.68 -8.60
C TYR A 65 17.51 -9.58 -9.46
N ILE A 66 17.15 -9.77 -10.74
CA ILE A 66 17.91 -10.60 -11.68
C ILE A 66 19.34 -10.06 -11.83
N GLY A 67 19.50 -8.74 -11.94
CA GLY A 67 20.81 -8.11 -12.04
C GLY A 67 21.68 -8.35 -10.82
N ALA A 68 21.11 -8.24 -9.62
CA ALA A 68 21.87 -8.40 -8.37
C ALA A 68 22.20 -9.86 -8.05
N PHE A 69 21.30 -10.80 -8.34
CA PHE A 69 21.41 -12.19 -7.84
C PHE A 69 21.72 -13.24 -8.91
N GLU A 70 21.46 -12.97 -10.19
CA GLU A 70 21.72 -13.91 -11.29
C GLU A 70 22.87 -13.44 -12.19
N ILE A 71 22.82 -12.19 -12.63
CA ILE A 71 23.83 -11.63 -13.56
C ILE A 71 25.16 -11.46 -12.82
N ALA A 72 25.16 -10.74 -11.70
CA ALA A 72 26.37 -10.51 -10.92
C ALA A 72 26.95 -11.78 -10.26
N SER A 73 26.22 -12.90 -10.28
CA SER A 73 26.65 -14.19 -9.73
C SER A 73 27.15 -15.17 -10.79
N ASP A 74 27.24 -14.77 -12.07
CA ASP A 74 27.65 -15.61 -13.20
C ASP A 74 26.67 -16.77 -13.50
N ASN A 75 25.42 -16.67 -13.05
CA ASN A 75 24.35 -17.62 -13.42
C ASN A 75 23.66 -17.24 -14.74
N ALA A 76 23.80 -15.99 -15.19
CA ALA A 76 23.23 -15.46 -16.42
C ALA A 76 24.06 -14.28 -16.97
N ASP A 77 23.90 -13.98 -18.26
CA ASP A 77 24.48 -12.82 -18.96
C ASP A 77 23.35 -11.83 -19.30
N LYS A 78 23.65 -10.52 -19.39
CA LYS A 78 22.68 -9.49 -19.77
C LYS A 78 21.93 -9.85 -21.06
N GLY A 79 22.64 -10.43 -22.03
CA GLY A 79 22.12 -10.70 -23.37
C GLY A 79 21.70 -9.43 -24.13
N SER A 80 20.89 -9.60 -25.19
CA SER A 80 20.43 -8.50 -26.07
C SER A 80 21.58 -7.73 -26.76
N SER A 81 21.30 -6.53 -27.28
CA SER A 81 22.32 -5.64 -27.85
C SER A 81 23.05 -4.83 -26.75
N PRO A 82 24.32 -4.45 -26.95
CA PRO A 82 25.08 -3.67 -25.96
C PRO A 82 24.41 -2.38 -25.50
N GLU A 83 23.64 -1.72 -26.38
CA GLU A 83 23.00 -0.43 -26.13
C GLU A 83 21.73 -0.52 -25.26
N ASP A 84 21.15 -1.71 -25.10
CA ASP A 84 19.96 -1.95 -24.27
C ASP A 84 20.33 -2.06 -22.78
N ASN A 85 19.58 -1.41 -21.89
CA ASN A 85 19.77 -1.46 -20.43
C ASN A 85 21.25 -1.35 -19.96
N PRO A 86 21.89 -0.18 -20.12
CA PRO A 86 23.31 0.01 -19.79
C PRO A 86 23.63 -0.26 -18.32
N THR A 87 22.69 0.01 -17.40
CA THR A 87 22.85 -0.29 -15.98
C THR A 87 22.96 -1.78 -15.68
N MET A 88 22.34 -2.64 -16.50
CA MET A 88 22.52 -4.09 -16.37
C MET A 88 23.88 -4.54 -16.92
N LEU A 89 24.34 -3.92 -18.02
CA LEU A 89 25.68 -4.19 -18.57
C LEU A 89 26.80 -3.83 -17.58
N GLU A 90 26.60 -2.80 -16.76
CA GLU A 90 27.49 -2.45 -15.66
C GLU A 90 27.54 -3.52 -14.55
N LEU A 91 26.40 -4.17 -14.26
CA LEU A 91 26.33 -5.28 -13.30
C LEU A 91 27.04 -6.52 -13.85
N ASP A 92 26.80 -6.84 -15.12
CA ASP A 92 27.41 -7.97 -15.84
C ASP A 92 28.94 -7.86 -15.91
N ASN A 93 29.45 -6.67 -16.27
CA ASN A 93 30.89 -6.42 -16.30
C ASN A 93 31.51 -6.12 -14.92
N LEU A 94 30.71 -6.12 -13.85
CA LEU A 94 31.13 -5.75 -12.49
C LEU A 94 31.79 -4.36 -12.40
N THR A 95 31.33 -3.40 -13.22
CA THR A 95 31.84 -2.02 -13.28
C THR A 95 30.90 -0.99 -12.63
N TYR A 96 29.74 -1.43 -12.14
CA TYR A 96 28.73 -0.61 -11.49
C TYR A 96 29.28 0.26 -10.36
N GLN A 97 28.71 1.45 -10.22
CA GLN A 97 29.05 2.43 -9.18
C GLN A 97 27.85 2.67 -8.26
N ALA A 98 28.04 3.44 -7.19
CA ALA A 98 26.97 3.80 -6.26
C ALA A 98 25.74 4.47 -6.92
N GLY A 99 25.90 5.02 -8.13
CA GLY A 99 24.82 5.62 -8.92
C GLY A 99 24.03 4.64 -9.80
N ASN A 100 24.31 3.33 -9.78
CA ASN A 100 23.60 2.37 -10.62
C ASN A 100 22.11 2.30 -10.24
N GLY A 101 21.23 2.56 -11.21
CA GLY A 101 19.79 2.67 -10.99
C GLY A 101 19.14 1.37 -10.52
N LEU A 102 19.58 0.22 -11.02
CA LEU A 102 19.02 -1.08 -10.65
C LEU A 102 19.31 -1.41 -9.19
N VAL A 103 20.52 -1.14 -8.71
CA VAL A 103 20.87 -1.34 -7.28
C VAL A 103 20.02 -0.45 -6.37
N ASN A 104 19.83 0.82 -6.74
CA ASN A 104 18.96 1.73 -5.99
C ASN A 104 17.48 1.29 -6.01
N ASP A 105 16.98 0.81 -7.14
CA ASP A 105 15.59 0.34 -7.28
C ASP A 105 15.34 -0.93 -6.47
N LEU A 106 16.32 -1.85 -6.43
CA LEU A 106 16.31 -3.00 -5.53
C LEU A 106 16.16 -2.52 -4.08
N TRP A 107 17.11 -1.71 -3.61
CA TRP A 107 17.11 -1.18 -2.24
C TRP A 107 15.77 -0.54 -1.87
N ARG A 108 15.29 0.41 -2.68
CA ARG A 108 14.03 1.10 -2.42
C ARG A 108 12.83 0.15 -2.38
N SER A 109 12.77 -0.82 -3.29
CA SER A 109 11.65 -1.76 -3.35
C SER A 109 11.61 -2.66 -2.13
N TYR A 110 12.76 -3.14 -1.65
CA TYR A 110 12.83 -3.97 -0.45
C TYR A 110 12.43 -3.20 0.82
N PHE A 111 12.86 -1.95 0.96
CA PHE A 111 12.37 -1.09 2.06
C PHE A 111 10.89 -0.72 1.94
N ASP A 112 10.35 -0.60 0.72
CA ASP A 112 8.93 -0.37 0.50
C ASP A 112 8.08 -1.60 0.89
N ILE A 113 8.59 -2.83 0.65
CA ILE A 113 7.97 -4.07 1.16
C ILE A 113 7.96 -4.09 2.68
N VAL A 114 9.10 -3.80 3.32
CA VAL A 114 9.19 -3.75 4.78
C VAL A 114 8.23 -2.71 5.36
N SER A 115 8.15 -1.53 4.74
CA SER A 115 7.25 -0.45 5.13
C SER A 115 5.78 -0.87 5.02
N GLY A 116 5.37 -1.42 3.88
CA GLY A 116 4.00 -1.91 3.66
C GLY A 116 3.61 -3.02 4.64
N ALA A 117 4.52 -3.97 4.88
CA ALA A 117 4.28 -5.06 5.82
C ALA A 117 4.20 -4.56 7.27
N ASN A 118 5.05 -3.61 7.67
CA ASN A 118 4.97 -2.99 8.99
C ASN A 118 3.62 -2.28 9.18
N TYR A 119 3.18 -1.50 8.19
CA TYR A 119 1.87 -0.86 8.23
C TYR A 119 0.78 -1.90 8.48
N SER A 120 0.71 -2.94 7.64
CA SER A 120 -0.32 -3.98 7.75
C SER A 120 -0.27 -4.71 9.10
N ILE A 121 0.92 -5.03 9.63
CA ILE A 121 1.08 -5.63 10.97
C ILE A 121 0.52 -4.72 12.06
N HIS A 122 0.74 -3.41 11.97
CA HIS A 122 0.21 -2.42 12.91
C HIS A 122 -1.32 -2.26 12.83
N GLN A 123 -1.93 -2.55 11.67
CA GLN A 123 -3.39 -2.49 11.51
C GLN A 123 -4.11 -3.70 12.14
N MET A 124 -3.50 -4.89 12.14
CA MET A 124 -4.18 -6.14 12.52
C MET A 124 -4.77 -6.16 13.95
N PRO A 125 -4.09 -5.64 14.99
CA PRO A 125 -4.68 -5.58 16.34
C PRO A 125 -5.97 -4.75 16.41
N LEU A 126 -6.10 -3.71 15.58
CA LEU A 126 -7.30 -2.85 15.54
C LEU A 126 -8.50 -3.61 14.97
N PHE A 127 -8.28 -4.47 13.98
CA PHE A 127 -9.31 -5.39 13.48
C PHE A 127 -9.69 -6.43 14.52
N GLU A 128 -8.72 -7.03 15.22
CA GLU A 128 -8.99 -8.03 16.26
C GLU A 128 -9.86 -7.46 17.40
N GLU A 129 -9.62 -6.20 17.78
CA GLU A 129 -10.40 -5.49 18.79
C GLU A 129 -11.83 -5.18 18.32
N ALA A 130 -11.98 -4.72 17.07
CA ALA A 130 -13.27 -4.27 16.53
C ALA A 130 -14.19 -5.40 16.05
N LEU A 131 -13.63 -6.52 15.58
CA LEU A 131 -14.40 -7.66 15.09
C LEU A 131 -15.08 -8.41 16.25
N VAL A 132 -16.29 -8.93 16.02
CA VAL A 132 -17.07 -9.63 17.06
C VAL A 132 -16.83 -11.14 17.03
N ASN A 133 -16.80 -11.73 15.84
CA ASN A 133 -16.74 -13.19 15.67
C ASN A 133 -15.32 -13.72 15.87
N SER A 134 -15.19 -14.85 16.58
CA SER A 134 -13.89 -15.49 16.80
C SER A 134 -13.23 -15.97 15.51
N SER A 135 -14.00 -16.35 14.48
CA SER A 135 -13.49 -16.71 13.15
C SER A 135 -12.79 -15.54 12.46
N ASP A 136 -13.37 -14.35 12.59
CA ASP A 136 -12.91 -13.15 11.89
C ASP A 136 -11.64 -12.61 12.58
N LYS A 137 -11.58 -12.71 13.91
CA LYS A 137 -10.35 -12.46 14.69
C LYS A 137 -9.24 -13.44 14.32
N LEU A 138 -9.57 -14.73 14.19
CA LEU A 138 -8.60 -15.73 13.74
C LEU A 138 -8.06 -15.41 12.35
N TYR A 139 -8.93 -14.97 11.42
CA TYR A 139 -8.50 -14.55 10.09
C TYR A 139 -7.55 -13.34 10.14
N ALA A 140 -7.84 -12.32 10.95
CA ALA A 140 -6.92 -11.19 11.16
C ALA A 140 -5.54 -11.64 11.69
N HIS A 141 -5.51 -12.60 12.62
CA HIS A 141 -4.26 -13.21 13.10
C HIS A 141 -3.49 -13.95 12.00
N GLN A 142 -4.19 -14.72 11.17
CA GLN A 142 -3.59 -15.44 10.04
C GLN A 142 -2.96 -14.46 9.05
N VAL A 143 -3.68 -13.39 8.69
CA VAL A 143 -3.17 -12.32 7.83
C VAL A 143 -1.96 -11.63 8.46
N GLN A 144 -1.97 -11.38 9.78
CA GLN A 144 -0.79 -10.84 10.45
C GLN A 144 0.43 -11.77 10.33
N GLY A 145 0.23 -13.08 10.45
CA GLY A 145 1.27 -14.09 10.26
C GLY A 145 1.85 -14.09 8.85
N GLU A 146 0.98 -14.05 7.84
CA GLU A 146 1.35 -13.96 6.43
C GLU A 146 2.19 -12.71 6.12
N VAL A 147 1.75 -11.54 6.59
CA VAL A 147 2.47 -10.28 6.39
C VAL A 147 3.81 -10.27 7.14
N LYS A 148 3.90 -10.90 8.32
CA LYS A 148 5.19 -11.09 9.02
C LYS A 148 6.17 -11.91 8.18
N ALA A 149 5.69 -12.92 7.45
CA ALA A 149 6.52 -13.70 6.53
C ALA A 149 7.00 -12.86 5.34
N ILE A 150 6.14 -12.03 4.74
CA ILE A 150 6.52 -11.08 3.68
C ILE A 150 7.61 -10.13 4.18
N ARG A 151 7.44 -9.57 5.39
CA ARG A 151 8.46 -8.71 5.99
C ARG A 151 9.79 -9.43 6.19
N ALA A 152 9.75 -10.65 6.75
CA ALA A 152 10.96 -11.43 7.00
C ALA A 152 11.71 -11.73 5.70
N TYR A 153 10.99 -12.10 4.64
CA TYR A 153 11.55 -12.27 3.30
C TYR A 153 12.33 -11.02 2.86
N ALA A 154 11.75 -9.83 3.00
CA ALA A 154 12.37 -8.59 2.54
C ALA A 154 13.60 -8.14 3.35
N ILE A 155 13.75 -8.57 4.61
CA ILE A 155 14.93 -8.23 5.45
C ILE A 155 16.06 -9.25 5.28
N SER A 156 15.80 -10.37 4.59
CA SER A 156 16.77 -11.46 4.40
C SER A 156 17.69 -11.27 3.18
N ILE A 157 17.54 -10.15 2.48
CA ILE A 157 18.33 -9.72 1.32
C ILE A 157 19.27 -8.60 1.74
#